data_AF-A0A4V2SXI9-F1
#
_entry.id   AF-A0A4V2SXI9-F1
#
_cell.length_a   1.000
_cell.length_b   1.000
_cell.length_c   1.000
_cell.angle_alpha   90.00
_cell.angle_beta   90.00
_cell.angle_gamma   90.00
#
_symmetry.space_group_name_H-M   'P 1'
#
loop_
_entity.id
_entity.type
_entity.pdbx_description
1 polymer ?
#
loop_
_entity_poly.entity_id
_entity_poly.type
_entity_poly.pdbx_seq_one_letter_code
_entity_poly.pdbx_strand_id
1 'polypeptide(L)' 'MTSRVYTLRHAARLLGETEDTVSDAAISMFPEDGAIQVIDDDFGDEDWALASAFTDEGIENLRYIIDETRLHGS' A
#
# COMPACT_ATOMS: atom_id res chain seq x y z
N MET A 1 -10.69 -10.92 -18.94
CA MET A 1 -10.01 -10.86 -17.64
C MET A 1 -9.25 -9.55 -17.63
N THR A 2 -9.48 -8.68 -16.65
CA THR A 2 -8.85 -7.35 -16.56
C THR A 2 -7.97 -7.30 -15.33
N SER A 3 -6.69 -6.97 -15.51
CA SER A 3 -5.82 -6.65 -14.39
C SER A 3 -6.17 -5.27 -13.85
N ARG A 4 -6.25 -5.15 -12.53
CA ARG A 4 -6.57 -3.90 -11.84
C ARG A 4 -5.66 -3.73 -10.64
N VAL A 5 -5.47 -2.48 -10.27
CA VAL A 5 -4.76 -2.06 -9.07
C VAL A 5 -5.56 -0.95 -8.38
N TYR A 6 -5.35 -0.79 -7.09
CA TYR A 6 -5.96 0.23 -6.26
C TYR A 6 -4.91 1.25 -5.90
N THR A 7 -5.18 2.54 -6.11
CA THR A 7 -4.30 3.59 -5.61
C THR A 7 -4.23 3.55 -4.08
N LEU A 8 -3.17 4.10 -3.49
CA LEU A 8 -3.04 4.23 -2.03
C LEU A 8 -4.28 4.81 -1.36
N ARG A 9 -4.84 5.90 -1.89
CA ARG A 9 -6.12 6.48 -1.43
C ARG A 9 -7.27 5.48 -1.45
N HIS A 10 -7.37 4.66 -2.50
CA HIS A 10 -8.45 3.69 -2.59
C HIS A 10 -8.23 2.51 -1.63
N ALA A 11 -6.98 2.04 -1.49
CA ALA A 11 -6.60 1.02 -0.51
C ALA A 11 -6.94 1.46 0.92
N ALA A 12 -6.58 2.69 1.31
CA ALA A 12 -6.93 3.27 2.62
C ALA A 12 -8.44 3.24 2.88
N ARG A 13 -9.25 3.64 1.90
CA ARG A 13 -10.72 3.56 2.02
C ARG A 13 -11.26 2.14 2.14
N LEU A 14 -10.67 1.17 1.42
CA LEU A 14 -11.09 -0.23 1.50
C LEU A 14 -10.75 -0.86 2.87
N LEU A 15 -9.60 -0.49 3.43
CA LEU A 15 -9.12 -1.00 4.70
C LEU A 15 -9.72 -0.27 5.92
N GLY A 16 -10.34 0.90 5.71
CA GLY A 16 -10.85 1.73 6.80
C GLY A 16 -9.75 2.49 7.53
N GLU A 17 -8.65 2.78 6.84
CA GLU A 17 -7.41 3.35 7.37
C GLU A 17 -7.13 4.73 6.78
N THR A 18 -6.13 5.44 7.32
CA THR A 18 -5.62 6.67 6.71
C THR A 18 -4.64 6.35 5.58
N GLU A 19 -4.45 7.31 4.66
CA GLU A 19 -3.43 7.22 3.62
C GLU A 19 -2.02 7.02 4.23
N ASP A 20 -1.71 7.70 5.35
CA ASP A 20 -0.44 7.55 6.07
C ASP A 20 -0.24 6.13 6.63
N THR A 21 -1.24 5.54 7.26
CA THR A 21 -1.13 4.16 7.79
C THR A 21 -0.87 3.14 6.69
N VAL A 22 -1.51 3.31 5.53
CA VAL A 22 -1.27 2.44 4.37
C VAL A 22 0.11 2.70 3.78
N SER A 23 0.54 3.96 3.71
CA SER A 23 1.89 4.33 3.25
C SER A 23 2.96 3.68 4.11
N ASP A 24 2.84 3.77 5.43
CA ASP A 24 3.79 3.18 6.39
C ASP A 24 3.84 1.65 6.27
N ALA A 25 2.69 0.99 6.12
CA ALA A 25 2.63 -0.46 5.91
C ALA A 25 3.27 -0.88 4.58
N ALA A 26 3.04 -0.10 3.52
CA ALA A 26 3.60 -0.34 2.20
C ALA A 26 5.13 -0.28 2.19
N ILE A 27 5.77 0.42 3.15
CA ILE A 27 7.24 0.46 3.30
C ILE A 27 7.85 -0.95 3.39
N SER A 28 7.11 -1.90 3.97
CA SER A 28 7.56 -3.27 4.18
C SER A 28 7.19 -4.23 3.04
N MET A 29 6.60 -3.74 1.95
CA MET A 29 6.14 -4.56 0.84
C MET A 29 7.09 -4.52 -0.36
N PHE A 30 7.30 -5.68 -0.98
CA PHE A 30 7.97 -5.84 -2.26
C PHE A 30 6.94 -5.98 -3.40
N PRO A 31 7.38 -5.91 -4.68
CA PRO A 31 6.49 -6.16 -5.82
C PRO A 31 5.72 -7.48 -5.76
N GLU A 32 6.36 -8.52 -5.23
CA GLU A 32 5.77 -9.84 -5.02
C GLU A 32 4.65 -9.86 -3.99
N ASP A 33 4.65 -8.91 -3.05
CA ASP A 33 3.59 -8.76 -2.05
C ASP A 33 2.39 -7.98 -2.61
N GLY A 34 2.43 -7.57 -3.88
CA GLY A 34 1.34 -6.88 -4.55
C GLY A 34 1.40 -5.36 -4.46
N ALA A 35 2.53 -4.77 -4.04
CA ALA A 35 2.80 -3.33 -4.11
C ALA A 35 3.47 -2.98 -5.44
N ILE A 36 2.87 -2.06 -6.21
CA ILE A 36 3.36 -1.66 -7.53
C ILE A 36 3.72 -0.18 -7.46
N GLN A 37 4.99 0.13 -7.72
CA GLN A 37 5.43 1.51 -7.87
C GLN A 37 4.87 2.10 -9.16
N VAL A 38 4.26 3.28 -9.04
CA VAL A 38 3.78 4.13 -10.13
C VAL A 38 4.83 5.21 -10.35
N ILE A 39 5.28 5.38 -11.59
CA ILE A 39 6.17 6.48 -11.98
C ILE A 39 5.29 7.63 -12.48
N ASP A 40 5.37 8.77 -11.82
CA ASP A 40 4.66 10.00 -12.16
C ASP A 40 5.61 11.19 -11.97
N ASP A 41 5.48 12.23 -12.79
CA ASP A 41 6.32 13.43 -12.71
C ASP A 41 6.05 14.24 -11.42
N ASP A 42 4.90 14.02 -10.78
CA ASP A 42 4.52 14.66 -9.52
C ASP A 42 5.15 14.00 -8.27
N PHE A 43 5.81 12.84 -8.39
CA PHE A 43 6.42 12.12 -7.27
C PHE A 43 7.94 11.96 -7.47
N GLY A 44 8.72 12.32 -6.45
CA GLY A 44 10.15 12.06 -6.45
C GLY A 44 10.49 10.61 -6.09
N ASP A 45 11.75 10.21 -6.26
CA ASP A 45 12.24 8.88 -5.86
C ASP A 45 12.01 8.58 -4.37
N GLU A 46 11.92 9.61 -3.52
CA GLU A 46 11.67 9.51 -2.08
C GLU A 46 10.17 9.31 -1.75
N ASP A 47 9.26 9.60 -2.68
CA ASP A 47 7.79 9.54 -2.49
C ASP A 47 7.20 8.18 -2.92
N TRP A 48 8.02 7.14 -3.01
CA TRP A 48 7.65 5.87 -3.61
C TRP A 48 6.42 5.20 -2.98
N ALA A 49 6.23 5.35 -1.66
CA ALA A 49 5.08 4.79 -0.96
C ALA A 49 3.78 5.53 -1.33
N LEU A 50 3.85 6.86 -1.48
CA LEU A 50 2.74 7.69 -1.98
C LEU A 50 2.43 7.40 -3.45
N ALA A 51 3.46 7.04 -4.22
CA ALA A 51 3.38 6.62 -5.60
C ALA A 51 3.07 5.11 -5.75
N SER A 52 2.48 4.45 -4.76
CA SER A 52 2.18 3.00 -4.83
C SER A 52 0.71 2.71 -5.17
N ALA A 53 0.52 1.64 -5.96
CA ALA A 53 -0.76 1.01 -6.24
C ALA A 53 -0.72 -0.47 -5.87
N PHE A 54 -1.87 -1.04 -5.52
CA PHE A 54 -1.95 -2.35 -4.88
C PHE A 54 -2.81 -3.31 -5.67
N THR A 55 -2.37 -4.55 -5.82
CA THR A 55 -3.21 -5.64 -6.35
C THR A 55 -4.27 -6.06 -5.32
N ASP A 56 -5.19 -6.96 -5.70
CA ASP A 56 -6.11 -7.56 -4.72
C ASP A 56 -5.33 -8.26 -3.58
N GLU A 57 -4.24 -8.97 -3.89
CA GLU A 57 -3.31 -9.57 -2.90
C GLU A 57 -2.58 -8.51 -2.06
N GLY A 58 -2.16 -7.41 -2.68
CA GLY A 58 -1.54 -6.29 -1.97
C GLY A 58 -2.45 -5.69 -0.89
N ILE A 59 -3.76 -5.64 -1.12
CA ILE A 59 -4.74 -5.21 -0.09
C ILE A 59 -4.76 -6.19 1.10
N GLU A 60 -4.69 -7.49 0.84
CA GLU A 60 -4.68 -8.51 1.90
C GLU A 60 -3.39 -8.44 2.73
N ASN A 61 -2.25 -8.27 2.08
CA ASN A 61 -0.95 -8.10 2.74
C ASN A 61 -0.87 -6.80 3.54
N LEU A 62 -1.38 -5.68 3.02
CA LEU A 62 -1.49 -4.43 3.78
C LEU A 62 -2.28 -4.63 5.07
N ARG A 63 -3.44 -5.30 5.00
CA ARG A 63 -4.24 -5.59 6.20
C ARG A 63 -3.44 -6.39 7.23
N TYR A 64 -2.74 -7.43 6.78
CA TYR A 64 -1.90 -8.24 7.66
C TYR A 64 -0.81 -7.41 8.33
N ILE A 65 -0.05 -6.61 7.56
CA ILE A 65 1.04 -5.78 8.10
C ILE A 65 0.49 -4.78 9.12
N ILE A 66 -0.61 -4.09 8.81
CA ILE A 66 -1.24 -3.11 9.70
C ILE A 66 -1.69 -3.77 11.01
N ASP A 67 -2.34 -4.94 10.93
CA ASP A 67 -2.78 -5.68 12.12
C ASP A 67 -1.59 -6.17 12.95
N GLU A 68 -0.53 -6.68 12.32
CA GLU A 68 0.70 -7.11 12.99
C GLU A 68 1.42 -5.93 13.66
N THR A 69 1.51 -4.77 13.01
CA THR A 69 2.07 -3.55 13.60
C THR A 69 1.30 -3.11 14.83
N ARG A 70 -0.04 -3.27 14.85
CA ARG A 70 -0.86 -2.96 16.03
C ARG A 70 -0.67 -3.96 17.17
N LEU A 71 -0.49 -5.24 16.85
CA LEU A 71 -0.30 -6.30 17.84
C LEU A 71 1.08 -6.22 18.51
N HIS A 72 2.11 -5.82 17.77
CA HIS A 72 3.48 -5.73 18.26
C HIS A 72 3.93 -4.31 18.63
N GLY A 73 3.10 -3.30 18.33
CA GLY A 73 3.29 -1.92 18.76
C GLY A 73 2.84 -1.70 20.20
N SER A 74 3.68 -2.08 21.17
CA SER A 74 3.62 -1.66 22.59
C SER A 74 5.01 -1.51 23.18
#